data_AF-A0A498MZE5-F1
#
_entry.id   AF-A0A498MZE5-F1
#
_cell.length_a   1.000
_cell.length_b   1.000
_cell.length_c   1.000
_cell.angle_alpha   90.00
_cell.angle_beta   90.00
_cell.angle_gamma   90.00
#
_symmetry.space_group_name_H-M   'P 1'
#
loop_
_entity.id
_entity.type
_entity.pdbx_description
1 polymer ?
#
loop_
_entity_poly.entity_id
_entity_poly.type
_entity_poly.pdbx_seq_one_letter_code
_entity_poly.pdbx_strand_id
1 'polypeptide(L)'
;MSVMEGVSNGEEPEVVVQACMLSEFSESTEVRALFSSLPDIHHDAASKEDTIERFVVIMDRYQEQPHLLDPHLEWMLNMLLEMIRNEKSPPLLVHLCFKFLYIISKARRCTALNVRGYKIFMQLFPHEVSDVQPVLDLLCRQDPKDTETWETRYILLLWLSMTCLIPFDLSRLDGHLSTAPGLNRESIMDRILAVAKSFLRVSDKSRDAASVLVSKFVTRPDVKQKCLGDFLDWCLTTISQTSEMTMEGTVTLDGALQSLRGSRSLVVNLAESSVTGSVQATKPDLDSASLEEDYDIPQEVENVIEQLLVGLKDKETIVRWSSAKGIGRVTGRLPKELADDVVESVLECFSFQETDNAWHGGCLALAELGRRGLLLPSRLSDG
;
A
#
# COMPACT_ATOMS: atom_id res chain seq x y z
N MET A 1 67.38 -25.34 6.18
CA MET A 1 67.74 -24.11 5.45
C MET A 1 66.55 -23.81 4.55
N SER A 2 65.61 -23.03 5.08
CA SER A 2 64.27 -22.82 4.49
C SER A 2 64.35 -21.75 3.43
N VAL A 3 63.82 -22.03 2.24
CA VAL A 3 63.73 -21.10 1.12
C VAL A 3 62.48 -20.23 1.31
N MET A 4 62.67 -18.91 1.39
CA MET A 4 61.60 -17.91 1.40
C MET A 4 61.15 -17.65 -0.05
N GLU A 5 59.91 -18.00 -0.38
CA GLU A 5 59.18 -17.44 -1.52
C GLU A 5 58.55 -16.12 -1.07
N GLY A 6 58.96 -15.01 -1.69
CA GLY A 6 58.35 -13.70 -1.53
C GLY A 6 57.13 -13.57 -2.44
N VAL A 7 55.94 -13.66 -1.87
CA VAL A 7 54.67 -13.36 -2.55
C VAL A 7 54.42 -11.85 -2.50
N SER A 8 54.12 -11.30 -3.66
CA SER A 8 53.75 -9.91 -3.94
C SER A 8 52.54 -9.46 -3.11
N ASN A 9 52.72 -8.46 -2.25
CA ASN A 9 51.62 -7.70 -1.64
C ASN A 9 50.96 -6.83 -2.71
N GLY A 10 49.87 -7.32 -3.29
CA GLY A 10 48.85 -6.48 -3.91
C GLY A 10 47.86 -6.06 -2.85
N GLU A 11 48.00 -4.85 -2.31
CA GLU A 11 46.96 -4.21 -1.50
C GLU A 11 45.81 -3.83 -2.43
N GLU A 12 44.73 -4.62 -2.43
CA GLU A 12 43.44 -4.16 -2.94
C GLU A 12 42.87 -3.14 -1.94
N PRO A 13 42.47 -1.93 -2.39
CA PRO A 13 41.86 -0.98 -1.49
C PRO A 13 40.46 -1.48 -1.12
N GLU A 14 40.30 -1.89 0.13
CA GLU A 14 39.02 -2.16 0.76
C GLU A 14 38.20 -0.86 0.70
N VAL A 15 37.30 -0.75 -0.28
CA VAL A 15 36.33 0.33 -0.36
C VAL A 15 35.35 0.12 0.78
N VAL A 16 35.69 0.65 1.95
CA VAL A 16 34.76 0.86 3.05
C VAL A 16 33.67 1.77 2.49
N VAL A 17 32.54 1.18 2.13
CA VAL A 17 31.30 1.92 1.93
C VAL A 17 30.97 2.50 3.30
N GLN A 18 31.42 3.74 3.52
CA GLN A 18 31.06 4.54 4.68
C GLN A 18 29.56 4.79 4.59
N ALA A 19 28.75 3.84 5.06
CA ALA A 19 27.37 4.09 5.42
C ALA A 19 27.44 5.18 6.50
N CYS A 20 27.18 6.43 6.11
CA CYS A 20 27.18 7.57 7.00
C CYS A 20 26.07 7.33 8.03
N MET A 21 26.41 6.77 9.19
CA MET A 21 25.48 6.62 10.30
C MET A 21 25.21 8.00 10.87
N LEU A 22 24.16 8.65 10.36
CA LEU A 22 23.65 9.91 10.91
C LEU A 22 23.21 9.67 12.36
N SER A 23 23.65 10.54 13.28
CA SER A 23 23.33 10.41 14.71
C SER A 23 22.06 11.16 15.13
N GLU A 24 21.69 12.21 14.37
CA GLU A 24 20.57 13.09 14.70
C GLU A 24 20.01 13.77 13.44
N PHE A 25 18.79 14.30 13.54
CA PHE A 25 18.14 15.08 12.49
C PHE A 25 18.65 16.53 12.48
N SER A 26 19.76 16.75 11.77
CA SER A 26 20.49 18.03 11.78
C SER A 26 19.74 19.19 11.11
N GLU A 27 18.93 18.91 10.09
CA GLU A 27 18.21 19.90 9.27
C GLU A 27 16.85 20.31 9.86
N SER A 28 16.60 20.03 11.14
CA SER A 28 15.33 20.35 11.81
C SER A 28 14.96 21.84 11.81
N THR A 29 15.96 22.70 12.00
CA THR A 29 15.80 24.17 11.97
C THR A 29 15.52 24.67 10.56
N GLU A 30 16.17 24.06 9.58
CA GLU A 30 15.98 24.36 8.16
C GLU A 30 14.57 23.99 7.70
N VAL A 31 14.08 22.78 8.02
CA VAL A 31 12.71 22.38 7.67
C VAL A 31 11.66 23.29 8.32
N ARG A 32 11.89 23.72 9.57
CA ARG A 32 10.99 24.67 10.22
C ARG A 32 10.98 26.03 9.52
N ALA A 33 12.13 26.51 9.06
CA ALA A 33 12.22 27.74 8.27
C ALA A 33 11.51 27.59 6.91
N LEU A 34 11.69 26.46 6.23
CA LEU A 34 11.00 26.16 4.97
C LEU A 34 9.48 26.16 5.14
N PHE A 35 8.95 25.55 6.20
CA PHE A 35 7.51 25.54 6.46
C PHE A 35 6.96 26.93 6.80
N SER A 36 7.75 27.75 7.50
CA SER A 36 7.36 29.11 7.85
C SER A 36 7.30 30.04 6.63
N SER A 37 8.05 29.76 5.57
CA SER A 37 8.05 30.56 4.33
C SER A 37 7.03 30.11 3.28
N LEU A 38 6.36 28.96 3.46
CA LEU A 38 5.35 28.46 2.53
C LEU A 38 4.22 29.46 2.21
N PRO A 39 3.68 30.24 3.18
CA PRO A 39 2.64 31.23 2.90
C PRO A 39 3.09 32.35 1.97
N ASP A 40 4.38 32.66 1.88
CA ASP A 40 4.90 33.73 1.02
C ASP A 40 5.29 33.22 -0.38
N ILE A 41 5.72 31.96 -0.46
CA ILE A 41 6.24 31.32 -1.67
C ILE A 41 5.12 30.83 -2.61
N HIS A 42 3.89 30.71 -2.12
CA HIS A 42 2.78 30.08 -2.86
C HIS A 42 2.36 30.79 -4.16
N HIS A 43 2.90 31.96 -4.51
CA HIS A 43 2.65 32.64 -5.79
C HIS A 43 3.74 32.40 -6.84
N ASP A 44 4.99 32.12 -6.45
CA ASP A 44 6.11 31.98 -7.38
C ASP A 44 6.41 30.51 -7.70
N ALA A 45 6.36 30.13 -8.98
CA ALA A 45 6.59 28.75 -9.41
C ALA A 45 8.05 28.31 -9.21
N ALA A 46 9.02 29.21 -9.41
CA ALA A 46 10.43 28.88 -9.26
C ALA A 46 10.79 28.63 -7.79
N SER A 47 10.39 29.54 -6.89
CA SER A 47 10.63 29.38 -5.46
C SER A 47 9.91 28.17 -4.87
N LYS A 48 8.72 27.81 -5.37
CA LYS A 48 8.03 26.56 -4.97
C LYS A 48 8.86 25.34 -5.31
N GLU A 49 9.30 25.23 -6.56
CA GLU A 49 10.02 24.04 -7.03
C GLU A 49 11.37 23.90 -6.30
N ASP A 50 12.10 25.00 -6.08
CA ASP A 50 13.33 25.01 -5.28
C ASP A 50 13.09 24.54 -3.84
N THR A 51 12.04 25.04 -3.19
CA THR A 51 11.67 24.63 -1.83
C THR A 51 11.30 23.14 -1.77
N ILE A 52 10.57 22.64 -2.78
CA ILE A 52 10.17 21.24 -2.89
C ILE A 52 11.40 20.36 -3.09
N GLU A 53 12.26 20.68 -4.05
CA GLU A 53 13.48 19.93 -4.36
C GLU A 53 14.39 19.87 -3.13
N ARG A 54 14.60 21.01 -2.47
CA ARG A 54 15.40 21.09 -1.25
C ARG A 54 14.83 20.23 -0.13
N PHE A 55 13.51 20.23 0.04
CA PHE A 55 12.86 19.36 1.02
C PHE A 55 12.97 17.88 0.67
N VAL A 56 12.82 17.52 -0.61
CA VAL A 56 13.04 16.13 -1.09
C VAL A 56 14.48 15.69 -0.78
N VAL A 57 15.48 16.52 -1.05
CA VAL A 57 16.89 16.21 -0.76
C VAL A 57 17.12 15.99 0.73
N ILE A 58 16.52 16.80 1.60
CA ILE A 58 16.62 16.61 3.06
C ILE A 58 16.00 15.27 3.44
N MET A 59 14.77 15.02 3.01
CA MET A 59 14.02 13.82 3.38
C MET A 59 14.64 12.53 2.82
N ASP A 60 15.24 12.58 1.63
CA ASP A 60 15.87 11.43 0.98
C ASP A 60 17.13 10.95 1.74
N ARG A 61 17.85 11.85 2.43
CA ARG A 61 19.01 11.47 3.28
C ARG A 61 18.64 10.54 4.44
N TYR A 62 17.40 10.64 4.92
CA TYR A 62 16.91 9.88 6.07
C TYR A 62 16.08 8.65 5.68
N GLN A 63 16.01 8.30 4.39
CA GLN A 63 15.24 7.14 3.90
C GLN A 63 15.72 5.81 4.51
N GLU A 64 17.04 5.65 4.66
CA GLU A 64 17.65 4.44 5.22
C GLU A 64 17.54 4.39 6.77
N GLN A 65 17.32 5.54 7.42
CA GLN A 65 17.23 5.65 8.89
C GLN A 65 16.00 6.47 9.33
N PRO A 66 14.77 5.97 9.06
CA PRO A 66 13.54 6.72 9.30
C PRO A 66 13.26 6.99 10.79
N HIS A 67 13.88 6.23 11.70
CA HIS A 67 13.73 6.42 13.15
C HIS A 67 14.24 7.79 13.62
N LEU A 68 15.20 8.40 12.92
CA LEU A 68 15.71 9.74 13.22
C LEU A 68 14.67 10.83 12.95
N LEU A 69 13.72 10.58 12.05
CA LEU A 69 12.66 11.53 11.73
C LEU A 69 11.48 11.44 12.70
N ASP A 70 11.24 10.29 13.32
CA ASP A 70 10.04 10.00 14.11
C ASP A 70 9.69 11.05 15.18
N PRO A 71 10.63 11.55 16.00
CA PRO A 71 10.35 12.60 16.98
C PRO A 71 9.93 13.93 16.35
N HIS A 72 10.28 14.13 15.07
CA HIS A 72 10.05 15.39 14.37
C HIS A 72 8.78 15.38 13.50
N LEU A 73 8.21 14.21 13.20
CA LEU A 73 7.04 14.09 12.34
C LEU A 73 5.80 14.77 12.92
N GLU A 74 5.62 14.72 14.24
CA GLU A 74 4.43 15.28 14.90
C GLU A 74 4.34 16.80 14.72
N TRP A 75 5.43 17.53 15.00
CA TRP A 75 5.42 18.99 14.82
C TRP A 75 5.37 19.38 13.34
N MET A 76 6.01 18.61 12.45
CA MET A 76 5.94 18.83 11.00
C MET A 76 4.49 18.70 10.50
N LEU A 77 3.80 17.64 10.93
CA LEU A 77 2.40 17.41 10.60
C LEU A 77 1.51 18.54 11.13
N ASN A 78 1.66 18.91 12.40
CA ASN A 78 0.83 19.95 13.02
C ASN A 78 0.96 21.30 12.30
N MET A 79 2.18 21.71 11.95
CA MET A 79 2.39 22.93 11.16
C MET A 79 1.68 22.92 9.81
N LEU A 80 1.76 21.80 9.08
CA LEU A 80 1.09 21.65 7.79
C LEU A 80 -0.44 21.60 7.94
N LEU A 81 -0.94 20.92 8.98
CA LEU A 81 -2.38 20.84 9.27
C LEU A 81 -2.99 22.17 9.69
N GLU A 82 -2.26 23.00 10.44
CA GLU A 82 -2.69 24.36 10.78
C GLU A 82 -2.92 25.21 9.53
N MET A 83 -2.03 25.10 8.54
CA MET A 83 -2.17 25.78 7.25
C MET A 83 -3.33 25.21 6.41
N ILE A 84 -3.56 23.89 6.44
CA ILE A 84 -4.65 23.23 5.71
C ILE A 84 -6.02 23.54 6.31
N ARG A 85 -6.13 23.57 7.64
CA ARG A 85 -7.40 23.84 8.36
C ARG A 85 -7.78 25.31 8.36
N ASN A 86 -6.84 26.22 8.09
CA ASN A 86 -7.12 27.65 8.04
C ASN A 86 -7.99 27.99 6.80
N GLU A 87 -9.24 28.40 7.03
CA GLU A 87 -10.20 28.77 5.98
C GLU A 87 -9.74 29.94 5.09
N LYS A 88 -8.77 30.74 5.55
CA LYS A 88 -8.19 31.86 4.79
C LYS A 88 -7.08 31.44 3.84
N SER A 89 -6.62 30.20 3.90
CA SER A 89 -5.52 29.70 3.08
C SER A 89 -5.95 29.55 1.62
N PRO A 90 -5.16 30.03 0.64
CA PRO A 90 -5.45 29.84 -0.76
C PRO A 90 -5.33 28.36 -1.16
N PRO A 91 -6.12 27.85 -2.13
CA PRO A 91 -6.07 26.44 -2.55
C PRO A 91 -4.67 25.98 -2.97
N LEU A 92 -3.89 26.84 -3.61
CA LEU A 92 -2.51 26.53 -4.01
C LEU A 92 -1.59 26.22 -2.83
N LEU A 93 -1.74 26.93 -1.71
CA LEU A 93 -0.98 26.67 -0.48
C LEU A 93 -1.41 25.33 0.14
N VAL A 94 -2.71 25.03 0.12
CA VAL A 94 -3.25 23.77 0.63
C VAL A 94 -2.70 22.59 -0.16
N HIS A 95 -2.71 22.64 -1.50
CA HIS A 95 -2.12 21.62 -2.36
C HIS A 95 -0.62 21.45 -2.12
N LEU A 96 0.10 22.56 -1.93
CA LEU A 96 1.51 22.53 -1.60
C LEU A 96 1.74 21.81 -0.27
N CYS A 97 0.99 22.14 0.78
CA CYS A 97 1.07 21.45 2.07
C CYS A 97 0.83 19.93 1.95
N PHE A 98 -0.15 19.52 1.15
CA PHE A 98 -0.36 18.10 0.87
C PHE A 98 0.80 17.44 0.11
N LYS A 99 1.48 18.16 -0.80
CA LYS A 99 2.70 17.67 -1.46
C LYS A 99 3.82 17.42 -0.44
N PHE A 100 4.01 18.33 0.52
CA PHE A 100 4.94 18.13 1.64
C PHE A 100 4.55 16.92 2.51
N LEU A 101 3.27 16.78 2.86
CA LEU A 101 2.76 15.60 3.59
C LEU A 101 3.02 14.30 2.82
N TYR A 102 2.85 14.31 1.50
CA TYR A 102 3.17 13.17 0.66
C TYR A 102 4.66 12.84 0.69
N ILE A 103 5.55 13.83 0.57
CA ILE A 103 7.00 13.63 0.65
C ILE A 103 7.39 13.05 2.02
N ILE A 104 6.81 13.55 3.11
CA ILE A 104 7.03 12.98 4.46
C ILE A 104 6.57 11.51 4.52
N SER A 105 5.40 11.22 3.98
CA SER A 105 4.88 9.84 3.92
C SER A 105 5.75 8.91 3.07
N LYS A 106 6.39 9.45 2.02
CA LYS A 106 7.31 8.74 1.12
C LYS A 106 8.68 8.52 1.76
N ALA A 107 9.22 9.50 2.47
CA ALA A 107 10.56 9.43 3.10
C ALA A 107 10.69 8.25 4.07
N ARG A 108 9.57 7.80 4.65
CA ARG A 108 9.50 6.61 5.51
C ARG A 108 9.44 5.28 4.75
N ARG A 109 9.46 5.30 3.42
CA ARG A 109 9.52 4.10 2.57
C ARG A 109 10.94 3.54 2.57
N CYS A 110 11.30 2.92 3.69
CA CYS A 110 12.60 2.25 3.87
C CYS A 110 12.75 1.09 2.88
N THR A 111 13.88 1.04 2.21
CA THR A 111 14.22 0.28 0.99
C THR A 111 14.36 -1.24 1.19
N ALA A 112 14.01 -1.77 2.37
CA ALA A 112 14.16 -3.21 2.69
C ALA A 112 12.83 -3.99 2.81
N LEU A 113 11.69 -3.35 3.10
CA LEU A 113 10.41 -4.04 3.32
C LEU A 113 9.25 -3.24 2.72
N ASN A 114 9.02 -3.47 1.43
CA ASN A 114 8.19 -2.66 0.54
C ASN A 114 6.66 -2.67 0.80
N VAL A 115 6.16 -2.47 2.03
CA VAL A 115 4.69 -2.44 2.24
C VAL A 115 4.12 -1.62 3.41
N ARG A 116 4.88 -1.05 4.38
CA ARG A 116 4.24 -0.56 5.63
C ARG A 116 4.70 0.78 6.23
N GLY A 117 5.59 1.54 5.57
CA GLY A 117 6.14 2.79 6.12
C GLY A 117 5.12 3.89 6.42
N TYR A 118 4.01 3.98 5.66
CA TYR A 118 2.99 5.01 5.88
C TYR A 118 2.16 4.80 7.15
N LYS A 119 2.16 3.61 7.76
CA LYS A 119 1.21 3.26 8.84
C LYS A 119 1.41 4.09 10.11
N ILE A 120 2.66 4.33 10.49
CA ILE A 120 2.96 5.11 11.71
C ILE A 120 2.73 6.59 11.45
N PHE A 121 3.13 7.11 10.28
CA PHE A 121 2.81 8.48 9.88
C PHE A 121 1.28 8.72 9.82
N MET A 122 0.53 7.74 9.32
CA MET A 122 -0.94 7.79 9.29
C MET A 122 -1.59 7.73 10.67
N GLN A 123 -0.93 7.16 11.68
CA GLN A 123 -1.42 7.17 13.07
C GLN A 123 -1.30 8.57 13.71
N LEU A 124 -0.40 9.41 13.21
CA LEU A 124 -0.25 10.79 13.68
C LEU A 124 -1.38 11.71 13.19
N PHE A 125 -2.12 11.32 12.15
CA PHE A 125 -3.23 12.12 11.66
C PHE A 125 -4.36 12.20 12.70
N PRO A 126 -5.01 13.37 12.82
CA PRO A 126 -6.24 13.51 13.59
C PRO A 126 -7.28 12.50 13.09
N HIS A 127 -7.76 11.64 13.98
CA HIS A 127 -8.70 10.57 13.68
C HIS A 127 -9.98 10.73 14.50
N GLU A 128 -10.36 11.98 14.74
CA GLU A 128 -11.58 12.31 15.47
C GLU A 128 -12.79 12.35 14.55
N VAL A 129 -13.97 12.20 15.17
CA VAL A 129 -15.27 12.26 14.50
C VAL A 129 -15.47 13.60 13.76
N SER A 130 -14.95 14.68 14.34
CA SER A 130 -15.01 16.05 13.81
C SER A 130 -14.27 16.22 12.49
N ASP A 131 -13.28 15.36 12.20
CA ASP A 131 -12.42 15.46 11.02
C ASP A 131 -12.99 14.73 9.79
N VAL A 132 -13.99 13.86 9.97
CA VAL A 132 -14.60 13.08 8.88
C VAL A 132 -15.24 14.00 7.84
N GLN A 133 -16.03 14.99 8.27
CA GLN A 133 -16.73 15.91 7.35
C GLN A 133 -15.77 16.84 6.60
N PRO A 134 -14.83 17.55 7.25
CA PRO A 134 -13.87 18.40 6.54
C PRO A 134 -13.04 17.65 5.50
N VAL A 135 -12.55 16.44 5.83
CA VAL A 135 -11.76 15.63 4.91
C VAL A 135 -12.61 15.17 3.73
N LEU A 136 -13.84 14.71 3.98
CA LEU A 136 -14.77 14.29 2.93
C LEU A 136 -15.13 15.45 2.00
N ASP A 137 -15.44 16.63 2.55
CA ASP A 137 -15.78 17.82 1.78
C ASP A 137 -14.58 18.34 0.96
N LEU A 138 -13.37 18.27 1.50
CA LEU A 138 -12.16 18.64 0.77
C LEU A 138 -11.87 17.67 -0.38
N LEU A 139 -12.12 16.37 -0.17
CA LEU A 139 -11.98 15.33 -1.19
C LEU A 139 -13.04 15.45 -2.29
N CYS A 140 -14.29 15.75 -1.94
CA CYS A 140 -15.38 15.98 -2.91
C CYS A 140 -15.14 17.20 -3.81
N ARG A 141 -14.33 18.17 -3.37
CA ARG A 141 -13.95 19.34 -4.20
C ARG A 141 -12.82 19.04 -5.19
N GLN A 142 -12.14 17.90 -5.07
CA GLN A 142 -11.05 17.54 -5.97
C GLN A 142 -11.59 16.97 -7.28
N ASP A 143 -10.95 17.31 -8.41
CA ASP A 143 -11.23 16.68 -9.69
C ASP A 143 -10.44 15.36 -9.81
N PRO A 144 -11.09 14.20 -10.00
CA PRO A 144 -10.40 12.93 -10.23
C PRO A 144 -9.54 12.90 -11.49
N LYS A 145 -9.78 13.78 -12.47
CA LYS A 145 -9.08 13.82 -13.76
C LYS A 145 -7.88 14.76 -13.79
N ASP A 146 -7.74 15.62 -12.79
CA ASP A 146 -6.60 16.52 -12.72
C ASP A 146 -5.31 15.68 -12.60
N THR A 147 -4.23 16.09 -13.25
CA THR A 147 -2.94 15.40 -13.20
C THR A 147 -1.98 16.06 -12.21
N GLU A 148 -2.22 17.30 -11.78
CA GLU A 148 -1.26 18.07 -10.98
C GLU A 148 -1.45 17.90 -9.47
N THR A 149 -2.66 17.59 -9.00
CA THR A 149 -3.00 17.54 -7.57
C THR A 149 -3.17 16.12 -7.00
N TRP A 150 -2.60 15.10 -7.64
CA TRP A 150 -2.83 13.70 -7.25
C TRP A 150 -2.28 13.39 -5.86
N GLU A 151 -1.24 14.09 -5.39
CA GLU A 151 -0.70 13.97 -4.02
C GLU A 151 -1.72 14.38 -2.96
N THR A 152 -2.51 15.42 -3.25
CA THR A 152 -3.60 15.90 -2.38
C THR A 152 -4.65 14.80 -2.23
N ARG A 153 -5.11 14.24 -3.35
CA ARG A 153 -6.09 13.15 -3.36
C ARG A 153 -5.56 11.91 -2.63
N TYR A 154 -4.31 11.54 -2.87
CA TYR A 154 -3.67 10.40 -2.22
C TYR A 154 -3.66 10.52 -0.70
N ILE A 155 -3.22 11.66 -0.16
CA ILE A 155 -3.15 11.87 1.30
C ILE A 155 -4.55 11.98 1.90
N LEU A 156 -5.50 12.64 1.23
CA LEU A 156 -6.88 12.74 1.70
C LEU A 156 -7.57 11.37 1.77
N LEU A 157 -7.38 10.50 0.78
CA LEU A 157 -7.93 9.14 0.78
C LEU A 157 -7.33 8.29 1.90
N LEU A 158 -6.03 8.41 2.15
CA LEU A 158 -5.37 7.73 3.26
C LEU A 158 -5.87 8.26 4.61
N TRP A 159 -6.00 9.57 4.76
CA TRP A 159 -6.52 10.20 5.98
C TRP A 159 -7.96 9.74 6.22
N LEU A 160 -8.82 9.77 5.20
CA LEU A 160 -10.18 9.26 5.28
C LEU A 160 -10.19 7.79 5.72
N SER A 161 -9.28 6.95 5.20
CA SER A 161 -9.16 5.54 5.58
C SER A 161 -8.86 5.33 7.08
N MET A 162 -8.22 6.29 7.75
CA MET A 162 -7.97 6.24 9.20
C MET A 162 -9.16 6.75 9.98
N THR A 163 -9.78 7.85 9.55
CA THR A 163 -10.99 8.38 10.18
C THR A 163 -12.17 7.38 10.10
N CYS A 164 -12.21 6.52 9.08
CA CYS A 164 -13.23 5.47 9.00
C CYS A 164 -13.08 4.36 10.07
N LEU A 165 -11.93 4.22 10.74
CA LEU A 165 -11.69 3.22 11.79
C LEU A 165 -12.21 3.64 13.18
N ILE A 166 -12.84 4.81 13.29
CA ILE A 166 -13.43 5.30 14.55
C ILE A 166 -14.44 4.26 15.10
N PRO A 167 -14.42 3.92 16.40
CA PRO A 167 -15.24 2.85 17.00
C PRO A 167 -16.74 3.18 17.17
N PHE A 168 -17.29 4.17 16.46
CA PHE A 168 -18.68 4.61 16.57
C PHE A 168 -19.39 4.53 15.24
N ASP A 169 -20.61 3.97 15.19
CA ASP A 169 -21.43 3.84 13.98
C ASP A 169 -21.50 5.14 13.16
N LEU A 170 -21.16 5.07 11.86
CA LEU A 170 -21.14 6.26 11.00
C LEU A 170 -22.54 6.84 10.80
N SER A 171 -23.58 6.04 11.01
CA SER A 171 -24.97 6.51 10.96
C SER A 171 -25.30 7.56 12.04
N ARG A 172 -24.49 7.68 13.09
CA ARG A 172 -24.65 8.75 14.09
C ARG A 172 -24.21 10.11 13.57
N LEU A 173 -23.34 10.13 12.55
CA LEU A 173 -22.87 11.35 11.91
C LEU A 173 -23.89 11.96 10.95
N ASP A 174 -24.88 11.17 10.56
CA ASP A 174 -26.04 11.64 9.81
C ASP A 174 -27.00 12.49 10.70
N GLY A 175 -26.71 12.64 12.00
CA GLY A 175 -27.57 13.27 13.02
C GLY A 175 -27.85 14.77 12.86
N HIS A 176 -27.23 15.45 11.89
CA HIS A 176 -27.54 16.83 11.52
C HIS A 176 -28.09 16.94 10.08
N LEU A 177 -28.79 15.90 9.61
CA LEU A 177 -29.71 16.04 8.48
C LEU A 177 -30.91 16.89 8.91
N SER A 178 -30.71 18.21 8.97
CA SER A 178 -31.79 19.16 9.18
C SER A 178 -32.87 18.93 8.12
N THR A 179 -34.07 18.70 8.60
CA THR A 179 -35.33 18.45 7.90
C THR A 179 -35.59 19.51 6.81
N ALA A 180 -35.09 19.28 5.59
CA ALA A 180 -35.51 20.01 4.39
C ALA A 180 -36.21 19.01 3.45
N PRO A 181 -37.53 19.13 3.24
CA PRO A 181 -38.29 18.17 2.45
C PRO A 181 -37.92 18.33 0.96
N GLY A 182 -37.37 17.28 0.34
CA GLY A 182 -37.27 17.18 -1.12
C GLY A 182 -35.88 16.96 -1.73
N LEU A 183 -34.80 16.94 -0.96
CA LEU A 183 -33.51 16.42 -1.43
C LEU A 183 -33.18 15.14 -0.68
N ASN A 184 -33.18 14.00 -1.39
CA ASN A 184 -32.48 12.79 -0.95
C ASN A 184 -30.99 13.13 -0.81
N ARG A 185 -30.57 13.62 0.36
CA ARG A 185 -29.14 13.78 0.67
C ARG A 185 -28.61 12.43 1.12
N GLU A 186 -27.69 11.91 0.31
CA GLU A 186 -26.96 10.65 0.49
C GLU A 186 -26.35 10.55 1.89
N SER A 187 -26.37 9.34 2.49
CA SER A 187 -25.73 9.12 3.79
C SER A 187 -24.22 9.36 3.69
N ILE A 188 -23.56 9.63 4.82
CA ILE A 188 -22.09 9.76 4.84
C ILE A 188 -21.44 8.48 4.31
N MET A 189 -22.05 7.32 4.57
CA MET A 189 -21.57 6.04 4.06
C MET A 189 -21.63 5.99 2.53
N ASP A 190 -22.75 6.42 1.94
CA ASP A 190 -22.94 6.44 0.48
C ASP A 190 -21.99 7.44 -0.19
N ARG A 191 -21.81 8.63 0.41
CA ARG A 191 -20.86 9.65 -0.06
C ARG A 191 -19.42 9.10 -0.08
N ILE A 192 -18.98 8.48 1.01
CA ILE A 192 -17.64 7.87 1.09
C ILE A 192 -17.49 6.78 0.03
N LEU A 193 -18.50 5.92 -0.13
CA LEU A 193 -18.46 4.83 -1.10
C LEU A 193 -18.45 5.33 -2.54
N ALA A 194 -19.24 6.36 -2.86
CA ALA A 194 -19.28 7.00 -4.18
C ALA A 194 -17.92 7.60 -4.55
N VAL A 195 -17.31 8.34 -3.62
CA VAL A 195 -15.98 8.92 -3.78
C VAL A 195 -14.91 7.83 -3.94
N ALA A 196 -14.98 6.77 -3.13
CA ALA A 196 -14.04 5.67 -3.25
C ALA A 196 -14.17 4.95 -4.61
N LYS A 197 -15.40 4.70 -5.08
CA LYS A 197 -15.67 4.13 -6.41
C LYS A 197 -15.15 5.01 -7.54
N SER A 198 -15.23 6.34 -7.44
CA SER A 198 -14.66 7.23 -8.47
C SER A 198 -13.14 7.15 -8.52
N PHE A 199 -12.47 7.13 -7.35
CA PHE A 199 -11.00 7.05 -7.29
C PHE A 199 -10.44 5.67 -7.64
N LEU A 200 -11.22 4.59 -7.54
CA LEU A 200 -10.83 3.26 -8.02
C LEU A 200 -10.69 3.17 -9.55
N ARG A 201 -11.30 4.10 -10.30
CA ARG A 201 -11.25 4.17 -11.77
C ARG A 201 -10.10 5.02 -12.31
N VAL A 202 -9.38 5.73 -11.43
CA VAL A 202 -8.31 6.63 -11.83
C VAL A 202 -7.00 5.85 -12.00
N SER A 203 -6.17 6.22 -12.97
CA SER A 203 -4.92 5.53 -13.29
C SER A 203 -3.72 5.95 -12.44
N ASP A 204 -3.89 6.87 -11.50
CA ASP A 204 -2.81 7.41 -10.66
C ASP A 204 -2.66 6.66 -9.32
N LYS A 205 -1.70 7.09 -8.49
CA LYS A 205 -1.43 6.48 -7.17
C LYS A 205 -2.57 6.63 -6.17
N SER A 206 -3.48 7.59 -6.36
CA SER A 206 -4.66 7.76 -5.51
C SER A 206 -5.57 6.52 -5.55
N ARG A 207 -5.53 5.72 -6.62
CA ARG A 207 -6.22 4.42 -6.71
C ARG A 207 -5.78 3.44 -5.63
N ASP A 208 -4.48 3.36 -5.35
CA ASP A 208 -3.95 2.48 -4.30
C ASP A 208 -4.47 2.93 -2.92
N ALA A 209 -4.54 4.24 -2.69
CA ALA A 209 -5.11 4.81 -1.47
C ALA A 209 -6.64 4.57 -1.38
N ALA A 210 -7.36 4.68 -2.49
CA ALA A 210 -8.79 4.38 -2.58
C ALA A 210 -9.08 2.91 -2.27
N SER A 211 -8.25 1.99 -2.78
CA SER A 211 -8.33 0.58 -2.44
C SER A 211 -8.18 0.33 -0.94
N VAL A 212 -7.21 0.99 -0.28
CA VAL A 212 -7.02 0.90 1.18
C VAL A 212 -8.20 1.49 1.96
N LEU A 213 -8.76 2.59 1.48
CA LEU A 213 -9.97 3.20 2.05
C LEU A 213 -11.13 2.20 2.00
N VAL A 214 -11.45 1.68 0.81
CA VAL A 214 -12.54 0.72 0.62
C VAL A 214 -12.34 -0.50 1.51
N SER A 215 -11.16 -1.10 1.49
CA SER A 215 -10.91 -2.35 2.21
C SER A 215 -11.17 -2.21 3.72
N LYS A 216 -10.78 -1.07 4.31
CA LYS A 216 -11.05 -0.76 5.72
C LYS A 216 -12.50 -0.36 5.98
N PHE A 217 -13.11 0.37 5.04
CA PHE A 217 -14.46 0.89 5.18
C PHE A 217 -15.51 -0.22 5.11
N VAL A 218 -15.44 -1.10 4.10
CA VAL A 218 -16.45 -2.16 3.90
C VAL A 218 -16.32 -3.34 4.87
N THR A 219 -15.17 -3.47 5.55
CA THR A 219 -14.96 -4.49 6.60
C THR A 219 -15.50 -4.08 7.96
N ARG A 220 -15.94 -2.82 8.09
CA ARG A 220 -16.52 -2.28 9.32
C ARG A 220 -17.92 -2.85 9.58
N PRO A 221 -18.28 -3.24 10.81
CA PRO A 221 -19.52 -3.99 11.07
C PRO A 221 -20.81 -3.28 10.63
N ASP A 222 -20.91 -1.97 10.83
CA ASP A 222 -22.07 -1.15 10.45
C ASP A 222 -22.20 -0.98 8.93
N VAL A 223 -21.07 -0.79 8.23
CA VAL A 223 -21.00 -0.67 6.77
C VAL A 223 -21.19 -2.04 6.10
N LYS A 224 -20.64 -3.11 6.68
CA LYS A 224 -20.74 -4.49 6.19
C LYS A 224 -22.20 -4.88 6.00
N GLN A 225 -23.06 -4.52 6.95
CA GLN A 225 -24.48 -4.87 6.91
C GLN A 225 -25.27 -4.10 5.83
N LYS A 226 -24.87 -2.86 5.51
CA LYS A 226 -25.66 -1.98 4.64
C LYS A 226 -25.12 -1.86 3.21
N CYS A 227 -23.80 -1.82 3.04
CA CYS A 227 -23.17 -1.40 1.80
C CYS A 227 -22.29 -2.48 1.16
N LEU A 228 -21.98 -3.59 1.86
CA LEU A 228 -21.08 -4.62 1.33
C LEU A 228 -21.67 -5.31 0.10
N GLY A 229 -22.96 -5.68 0.14
CA GLY A 229 -23.64 -6.33 -0.99
C GLY A 229 -23.57 -5.47 -2.25
N ASP A 230 -24.04 -4.22 -2.17
CA ASP A 230 -24.01 -3.25 -3.27
C ASP A 230 -22.59 -2.98 -3.80
N PHE A 231 -21.59 -3.05 -2.92
CA PHE A 231 -20.20 -2.90 -3.33
C PHE A 231 -19.67 -4.13 -4.09
N LEU A 232 -19.99 -5.34 -3.60
CA LEU A 232 -19.61 -6.59 -4.28
C LEU A 232 -20.30 -6.71 -5.64
N ASP A 233 -21.59 -6.37 -5.73
CA ASP A 233 -22.33 -6.35 -7.00
C ASP A 233 -21.73 -5.35 -7.99
N TRP A 234 -21.32 -4.17 -7.51
CA TRP A 234 -20.59 -3.21 -8.33
C TRP A 234 -19.24 -3.78 -8.80
N CYS A 235 -18.49 -4.46 -7.93
CA CYS A 235 -17.22 -5.09 -8.31
C CYS A 235 -17.43 -6.19 -9.36
N LEU A 236 -18.40 -7.09 -9.17
CA LEU A 236 -18.71 -8.17 -10.11
C LEU A 236 -19.17 -7.61 -11.46
N THR A 237 -20.08 -6.62 -11.44
CA THR A 237 -20.53 -5.93 -12.66
C THR A 237 -19.37 -5.27 -13.38
N THR A 238 -18.48 -4.61 -12.64
CA THR A 238 -17.29 -3.96 -13.19
C THR A 238 -16.34 -4.99 -13.80
N ILE A 239 -16.15 -6.15 -13.15
CA ILE A 239 -15.30 -7.22 -13.68
C ILE A 239 -15.91 -7.84 -14.95
N SER A 240 -17.23 -8.06 -14.98
CA SER A 240 -17.90 -8.69 -16.13
C SER A 240 -18.09 -7.78 -17.34
N GLN A 241 -18.27 -6.47 -17.14
CA GLN A 241 -18.57 -5.52 -18.22
C GLN A 241 -17.32 -4.86 -18.83
N THR A 242 -16.17 -4.97 -18.17
CA THR A 242 -14.96 -4.26 -18.60
C THR A 242 -14.16 -5.09 -19.61
N SER A 243 -14.03 -4.57 -20.84
CA SER A 243 -13.17 -5.16 -21.85
C SER A 243 -11.69 -4.87 -21.55
N GLU A 244 -10.89 -5.94 -21.40
CA GLU A 244 -9.43 -5.88 -21.17
C GLU A 244 -8.67 -5.17 -22.30
N MET A 245 -9.30 -4.91 -23.46
CA MET A 245 -8.67 -4.27 -24.62
C MET A 245 -8.55 -2.74 -24.51
N THR A 246 -9.08 -2.11 -23.44
CA THR A 246 -9.01 -0.65 -23.25
C THR A 246 -8.21 -0.29 -21.99
N MET A 247 -7.35 0.75 -22.07
CA MET A 247 -6.53 1.18 -20.93
C MET A 247 -7.37 1.57 -19.71
N GLU A 248 -8.51 2.24 -19.91
CA GLU A 248 -9.46 2.59 -18.84
C GLU A 248 -10.09 1.34 -18.21
N GLY A 249 -10.35 0.31 -19.04
CA GLY A 249 -10.86 -0.95 -18.57
C GLY A 249 -9.87 -1.71 -17.69
N THR A 250 -8.61 -1.83 -18.15
CA THR A 250 -7.54 -2.45 -17.35
C THR A 250 -7.33 -1.75 -16.01
N VAL A 251 -7.35 -0.41 -16.00
CA VAL A 251 -7.20 0.39 -14.77
C VAL A 251 -8.32 0.14 -13.78
N THR A 252 -9.56 0.11 -14.28
CA THR A 252 -10.76 -0.10 -13.47
C THR A 252 -10.83 -1.51 -12.91
N LEU A 253 -10.47 -2.52 -13.71
CA LEU A 253 -10.36 -3.92 -13.28
C LEU A 253 -9.33 -4.08 -12.17
N ASP A 254 -8.13 -3.52 -12.33
CA ASP A 254 -7.07 -3.61 -11.34
C ASP A 254 -7.45 -2.87 -10.03
N GLY A 255 -8.15 -1.73 -10.12
CA GLY A 255 -8.70 -1.03 -8.95
C GLY A 255 -9.73 -1.88 -8.18
N ALA A 256 -10.70 -2.47 -8.88
CA ALA A 256 -11.70 -3.35 -8.28
C ALA A 256 -11.04 -4.57 -7.61
N LEU A 257 -10.13 -5.26 -8.30
CA LEU A 257 -9.40 -6.41 -7.76
C LEU A 257 -8.55 -6.04 -6.54
N GLN A 258 -7.87 -4.88 -6.58
CA GLN A 258 -7.05 -4.42 -5.47
C GLN A 258 -7.90 -4.09 -4.23
N SER A 259 -9.08 -3.51 -4.41
CA SER A 259 -10.04 -3.25 -3.31
C SER A 259 -10.50 -4.55 -2.61
N LEU A 260 -10.71 -5.63 -3.37
CA LEU A 260 -11.07 -6.95 -2.83
C LEU A 260 -9.89 -7.61 -2.10
N ARG A 261 -8.65 -7.38 -2.55
CA ARG A 261 -7.42 -7.92 -1.93
C ARG A 261 -7.10 -7.32 -0.55
N GLY A 262 -7.48 -6.06 -0.29
CA GLY A 262 -7.13 -5.35 0.93
C GLY A 262 -7.72 -5.93 2.20
N SER A 263 -8.69 -6.84 2.07
CA SER A 263 -9.45 -7.40 3.17
C SER A 263 -9.31 -8.91 3.22
N ARG A 264 -8.29 -9.43 3.91
CA ARG A 264 -8.23 -10.85 4.31
C ARG A 264 -9.56 -11.30 4.96
N SER A 265 -10.23 -10.39 5.67
CA SER A 265 -11.54 -10.64 6.28
C SER A 265 -12.69 -10.72 5.26
N LEU A 266 -12.65 -10.10 4.09
CA LEU A 266 -13.74 -10.24 3.10
C LEU A 266 -13.75 -11.61 2.44
N VAL A 267 -12.59 -12.21 2.19
CA VAL A 267 -12.51 -13.59 1.68
C VAL A 267 -13.03 -14.58 2.73
N VAL A 268 -12.68 -14.37 4.00
CA VAL A 268 -13.22 -15.12 5.14
C VAL A 268 -14.73 -14.91 5.27
N ASN A 269 -15.22 -13.67 5.14
CA ASN A 269 -16.65 -13.36 5.20
C ASN A 269 -17.44 -13.87 3.97
N LEU A 270 -16.82 -13.95 2.79
CA LEU A 270 -17.41 -14.60 1.61
C LEU A 270 -17.52 -16.11 1.84
N ALA A 271 -16.49 -16.73 2.43
CA ALA A 271 -16.51 -18.14 2.81
C ALA A 271 -17.52 -18.44 3.93
N GLU A 272 -17.73 -17.50 4.87
CA GLU A 272 -18.77 -17.60 5.90
C GLU A 272 -20.18 -17.36 5.35
N SER A 273 -20.34 -16.55 4.30
CA SER A 273 -21.64 -16.29 3.65
C SER A 273 -22.12 -17.49 2.82
N SER A 274 -21.22 -18.38 2.41
CA SER A 274 -21.58 -19.69 1.83
C SER A 274 -21.85 -20.78 2.87
N VAL A 275 -21.66 -20.50 4.16
CA VAL A 275 -21.86 -21.46 5.26
C VAL A 275 -22.75 -20.86 6.35
N THR A 276 -23.97 -20.47 6.00
CA THR A 276 -25.03 -20.29 7.02
C THR A 276 -25.66 -21.64 7.33
N GLY A 277 -25.06 -22.34 8.28
CA GLY A 277 -25.45 -23.69 8.73
C GLY A 277 -25.07 -23.99 10.18
N SER A 278 -25.40 -23.09 11.10
CA SER A 278 -25.53 -23.30 12.57
C SER A 278 -24.30 -23.46 13.48
N VAL A 279 -24.51 -22.95 14.70
CA VAL A 279 -23.87 -23.22 16.00
C VAL A 279 -22.67 -22.35 16.45
N GLN A 280 -23.07 -21.38 17.30
CA GLN A 280 -22.56 -20.99 18.63
C GLN A 280 -21.11 -20.53 18.86
N ALA A 281 -21.08 -19.45 19.64
CA ALA A 281 -19.92 -18.72 20.13
C ALA A 281 -19.11 -19.48 21.19
N THR A 282 -17.79 -19.35 21.08
CA THR A 282 -16.85 -19.39 22.22
C THR A 282 -15.65 -18.50 21.90
N LYS A 283 -15.37 -17.52 22.77
CA LYS A 283 -14.03 -16.92 22.88
C LYS A 283 -13.06 -17.98 23.40
N PRO A 284 -11.78 -17.92 23.01
CA PRO A 284 -10.76 -17.73 24.04
C PRO A 284 -9.55 -16.86 23.61
N ASP A 285 -8.78 -16.53 24.64
CA ASP A 285 -7.58 -15.70 24.75
C ASP A 285 -6.34 -16.23 24.00
N LEU A 286 -5.40 -15.30 23.84
CA LEU A 286 -4.00 -15.48 23.45
C LEU A 286 -3.23 -16.33 24.48
N ASP A 287 -2.62 -17.43 24.06
CA ASP A 287 -1.15 -17.60 24.14
C ASP A 287 -0.70 -18.93 23.50
N SER A 288 0.53 -18.88 22.97
CA SER A 288 1.26 -19.83 22.13
C SER A 288 1.28 -21.31 22.56
N ALA A 289 0.96 -22.20 21.63
CA ALA A 289 1.63 -23.49 21.47
C ALA A 289 1.46 -23.98 20.03
N SER A 290 2.59 -24.36 19.42
CA SER A 290 2.71 -25.03 18.13
C SER A 290 1.80 -26.26 18.03
N LEU A 291 0.78 -26.17 17.17
CA LEU A 291 0.10 -27.32 16.58
C LEU A 291 0.04 -27.05 15.08
N GLU A 292 0.57 -27.99 14.31
CA GLU A 292 0.41 -28.08 12.86
C GLU A 292 -1.10 -28.16 12.57
N GLU A 293 -1.72 -27.02 12.30
CA GLU A 293 -3.07 -26.96 11.74
C GLU A 293 -2.94 -27.32 10.26
N ASP A 294 -3.46 -28.50 9.93
CA ASP A 294 -3.67 -28.99 8.57
C ASP A 294 -4.69 -28.06 7.89
N TYR A 295 -4.20 -26.96 7.29
CA TYR A 295 -5.04 -26.08 6.50
C TYR A 295 -5.29 -26.76 5.15
N ASP A 296 -6.45 -27.39 4.98
CA ASP A 296 -6.95 -27.77 3.66
C ASP A 296 -6.97 -26.52 2.76
N ILE A 297 -6.02 -26.45 1.83
CA ILE A 297 -5.94 -25.35 0.88
C ILE A 297 -7.01 -25.59 -0.20
N PRO A 298 -7.85 -24.60 -0.52
CA PRO A 298 -8.85 -24.76 -1.57
C PRO A 298 -8.19 -25.10 -2.92
N GLN A 299 -8.74 -26.05 -3.66
CA GLN A 299 -8.26 -26.51 -4.98
C GLN A 299 -8.01 -25.35 -5.96
N GLU A 300 -8.74 -24.24 -5.78
CA GLU A 300 -8.59 -23.02 -6.55
C GLU A 300 -7.21 -22.39 -6.40
N VAL A 301 -6.55 -22.52 -5.25
CA VAL A 301 -5.21 -21.99 -5.00
C VAL A 301 -4.15 -22.84 -5.72
N GLU A 302 -4.30 -24.17 -5.72
CA GLU A 302 -3.42 -25.07 -6.49
C GLU A 302 -3.54 -24.78 -7.99
N ASN A 303 -4.75 -24.64 -8.50
CA ASN A 303 -4.99 -24.26 -9.90
C ASN A 303 -4.31 -22.92 -10.24
N VAL A 304 -4.33 -21.95 -9.33
CA VAL A 304 -3.63 -20.68 -9.51
C VAL A 304 -2.11 -20.86 -9.51
N ILE A 305 -1.56 -21.70 -8.64
CA ILE A 305 -0.12 -22.01 -8.61
C ILE A 305 0.31 -22.64 -9.94
N GLU A 306 -0.43 -23.62 -10.45
CA GLU A 306 -0.16 -24.27 -11.73
C GLU A 306 -0.14 -23.25 -12.89
N GLN A 307 -1.16 -22.38 -12.96
CA GLN A 307 -1.23 -21.35 -14.00
C GLN A 307 -0.07 -20.35 -13.90
N LEU A 308 0.36 -20.00 -12.68
CA LEU A 308 1.51 -19.13 -12.48
C LEU A 308 2.82 -19.81 -12.91
N LEU A 309 2.99 -21.11 -12.61
CA LEU A 309 4.14 -21.90 -13.05
C LEU A 309 4.20 -22.00 -14.58
N VAL A 310 3.06 -22.20 -15.24
CA VAL A 310 2.98 -22.15 -16.72
C VAL A 310 3.37 -20.77 -17.24
N GLY A 311 2.87 -19.70 -16.62
CA GLY A 311 3.16 -18.33 -17.04
C GLY A 311 4.62 -17.90 -16.84
N LEU A 312 5.43 -18.61 -16.04
CA LEU A 312 6.89 -18.39 -16.00
C LEU A 312 7.57 -18.73 -17.34
N LYS A 313 6.97 -19.60 -18.14
CA LYS A 313 7.50 -20.05 -19.44
C LYS A 313 6.95 -19.26 -20.63
N ASP A 314 6.15 -18.22 -20.38
CA ASP A 314 5.49 -17.44 -21.42
C ASP A 314 6.49 -16.67 -22.31
N LYS A 315 6.07 -16.32 -23.53
CA LYS A 315 6.89 -15.55 -24.49
C LYS A 315 7.05 -14.09 -24.06
N GLU A 316 6.02 -13.52 -23.45
CA GLU A 316 5.97 -12.12 -23.03
C GLU A 316 6.58 -11.94 -21.63
N THR A 317 7.57 -11.05 -21.53
CA THR A 317 8.25 -10.76 -20.26
C THR A 317 7.31 -10.23 -19.18
N ILE A 318 6.26 -9.51 -19.56
CA ILE A 318 5.25 -8.98 -18.61
C ILE A 318 4.50 -10.12 -17.94
N VAL A 319 4.15 -11.17 -18.69
CA VAL A 319 3.46 -12.36 -18.17
C VAL A 319 4.39 -13.10 -17.22
N ARG A 320 5.63 -13.37 -17.63
CA ARG A 320 6.65 -14.02 -16.77
C ARG A 320 6.88 -13.29 -15.46
N TRP A 321 7.03 -11.97 -15.51
CA TRP A 321 7.24 -11.13 -14.33
C TRP A 321 6.02 -11.10 -13.40
N SER A 322 4.82 -11.07 -13.97
CA SER A 322 3.57 -11.11 -13.21
C SER A 322 3.39 -12.47 -12.53
N SER A 323 3.70 -13.55 -13.24
CA SER A 323 3.71 -14.92 -12.72
C SER A 323 4.71 -15.10 -11.58
N ALA A 324 5.95 -14.65 -11.75
CA ALA A 324 6.98 -14.68 -10.71
C ALA A 324 6.56 -13.93 -9.43
N LYS A 325 5.95 -12.74 -9.60
CA LYS A 325 5.39 -11.97 -8.47
C LYS A 325 4.23 -12.69 -7.80
N GLY A 326 3.40 -13.37 -8.58
CA GLY A 326 2.30 -14.21 -8.11
C GLY A 326 2.82 -15.35 -7.24
N ILE A 327 3.77 -16.13 -7.75
CA ILE A 327 4.42 -17.24 -7.04
C ILE A 327 4.95 -16.77 -5.69
N GLY A 328 5.80 -15.75 -5.65
CA GLY A 328 6.31 -15.24 -4.36
C GLY A 328 5.22 -14.76 -3.39
N ARG A 329 4.03 -14.35 -3.88
CA ARG A 329 2.89 -13.93 -3.03
C ARG A 329 2.08 -15.10 -2.49
N VAL A 330 1.90 -16.13 -3.30
CA VAL A 330 1.14 -17.32 -2.94
C VAL A 330 2.00 -18.18 -2.02
N THR A 331 3.24 -18.50 -2.39
CA THR A 331 4.18 -19.32 -1.60
C THR A 331 4.39 -18.79 -0.18
N GLY A 332 4.40 -17.47 0.02
CA GLY A 332 4.53 -16.86 1.36
C GLY A 332 3.28 -16.94 2.25
N ARG A 333 2.21 -17.57 1.77
CA ARG A 333 0.96 -17.81 2.51
C ARG A 333 0.61 -19.30 2.61
N LEU A 334 1.36 -20.17 1.94
CA LEU A 334 1.15 -21.62 1.99
C LEU A 334 1.80 -22.21 3.26
N PRO A 335 1.29 -23.36 3.74
CA PRO A 335 2.01 -24.24 4.65
C PRO A 335 3.40 -24.58 4.13
N LYS A 336 4.28 -24.98 5.05
CA LYS A 336 5.70 -25.19 4.74
C LYS A 336 5.91 -26.23 3.64
N GLU A 337 5.17 -27.34 3.67
CA GLU A 337 5.30 -28.46 2.72
C GLU A 337 4.95 -28.04 1.29
N LEU A 338 3.79 -27.44 1.06
CA LEU A 338 3.39 -26.96 -0.27
C LEU A 338 4.23 -25.78 -0.75
N ALA A 339 4.77 -24.97 0.17
CA ALA A 339 5.74 -23.96 -0.19
C ALA A 339 7.06 -24.57 -0.68
N ASP A 340 7.43 -25.76 -0.21
CA ASP A 340 8.59 -26.52 -0.69
C ASP A 340 8.33 -27.07 -2.10
N ASP A 341 7.15 -27.64 -2.35
CA ASP A 341 6.75 -28.15 -3.68
C ASP A 341 6.77 -27.05 -4.77
N VAL A 342 6.33 -25.83 -4.42
CA VAL A 342 6.38 -24.69 -5.35
C VAL A 342 7.82 -24.25 -5.64
N VAL A 343 8.71 -24.32 -4.65
CA VAL A 343 10.13 -24.00 -4.84
C VAL A 343 10.78 -25.05 -5.73
N GLU A 344 10.48 -26.34 -5.52
CA GLU A 344 10.96 -27.44 -6.38
C GLU A 344 10.48 -27.25 -7.83
N SER A 345 9.20 -26.95 -8.03
CA SER A 345 8.63 -26.66 -9.36
C SER A 345 9.28 -25.46 -10.06
N VAL A 346 9.73 -24.44 -9.30
CA VAL A 346 10.49 -23.31 -9.84
C VAL A 346 11.92 -23.73 -10.20
N LEU A 347 12.53 -24.63 -9.42
CA LEU A 347 13.86 -25.17 -9.72
C LEU A 347 13.87 -26.05 -10.97
N GLU A 348 12.77 -26.75 -11.27
CA GLU A 348 12.61 -27.51 -12.51
C GLU A 348 12.72 -26.64 -13.78
N CYS A 349 12.45 -25.33 -13.68
CA CYS A 349 12.64 -24.39 -14.79
C CYS A 349 14.10 -24.25 -15.25
N PHE A 350 15.08 -24.72 -14.45
CA PHE A 350 16.51 -24.74 -14.77
C PHE A 350 16.99 -26.08 -15.35
N SER A 351 16.08 -27.01 -15.65
CA SER A 351 16.43 -28.25 -16.34
C SER A 351 17.02 -27.95 -17.73
N PHE A 352 17.98 -28.78 -18.16
CA PHE A 352 18.61 -28.69 -19.48
C PHE A 352 17.64 -28.89 -20.66
N GLN A 353 16.42 -29.38 -20.40
CA GLN A 353 15.37 -29.57 -21.41
C GLN A 353 14.46 -28.35 -21.56
N GLU A 354 14.60 -27.34 -20.70
CA GLU A 354 13.75 -26.16 -20.67
C GLU A 354 14.24 -25.03 -21.58
N THR A 355 13.34 -24.12 -21.92
CA THR A 355 13.62 -22.99 -22.84
C THR A 355 14.27 -21.81 -22.13
N ASP A 356 14.95 -20.93 -22.87
CA ASP A 356 15.49 -19.65 -22.35
C ASP A 356 14.44 -18.80 -21.64
N ASN A 357 13.17 -18.90 -22.09
CA ASN A 357 12.03 -18.22 -21.47
C ASN A 357 11.74 -18.76 -20.07
N ALA A 358 11.77 -20.09 -19.90
CA ALA A 358 11.58 -20.76 -18.63
C ALA A 358 12.73 -20.44 -17.65
N TRP A 359 13.98 -20.42 -18.13
CA TRP A 359 15.14 -20.02 -17.34
C TRP A 359 15.02 -18.57 -16.86
N HIS A 360 14.62 -17.66 -17.76
CA HIS A 360 14.39 -16.25 -17.40
C HIS A 360 13.26 -16.10 -16.37
N GLY A 361 12.13 -16.78 -16.55
CA GLY A 361 11.03 -16.80 -15.59
C GLY A 361 11.42 -17.39 -14.24
N GLY A 362 12.17 -18.49 -14.23
CA GLY A 362 12.72 -19.11 -13.03
C GLY A 362 13.60 -18.16 -12.23
N CYS A 363 14.51 -17.42 -12.89
CA CYS A 363 15.33 -16.39 -12.25
C CYS A 363 14.49 -15.30 -11.57
N LEU A 364 13.43 -14.83 -12.25
CA LEU A 364 12.51 -13.82 -11.68
C LEU A 364 11.76 -14.37 -10.46
N ALA A 365 11.31 -15.64 -10.53
CA ALA A 365 10.61 -16.29 -9.44
C ALA A 365 11.53 -16.51 -8.22
N LEU A 366 12.75 -16.99 -8.43
CA LEU A 366 13.76 -17.12 -7.37
C LEU A 366 14.10 -15.78 -6.73
N ALA A 367 14.22 -14.70 -7.52
CA ALA A 367 14.44 -13.36 -6.99
C ALA A 367 13.25 -12.91 -6.11
N GLU A 368 12.01 -13.18 -6.52
CA GLU A 368 10.81 -12.85 -5.73
C GLU A 368 10.66 -13.70 -4.46
N LEU A 369 11.10 -14.97 -4.49
CA LEU A 369 11.14 -15.86 -3.33
C LEU A 369 12.24 -15.45 -2.34
N GLY A 370 13.44 -15.16 -2.85
CA GLY A 370 14.58 -14.68 -2.08
C GLY A 370 14.31 -13.33 -1.42
N ARG A 371 13.69 -12.38 -2.13
CA ARG A 371 13.25 -11.08 -1.59
C ARG A 371 12.28 -11.21 -0.41
N ARG A 372 11.65 -12.37 -0.24
CA ARG A 372 10.64 -12.62 0.81
C ARG A 372 11.14 -13.54 1.91
N GLY A 373 12.40 -13.95 1.88
CA GLY A 373 12.97 -14.88 2.85
C GLY A 373 12.33 -16.28 2.78
N LEU A 374 11.73 -16.63 1.63
CA LEU A 374 11.11 -17.94 1.41
C LEU A 374 12.12 -18.98 0.90
N LEU A 375 13.37 -18.59 0.68
CA LEU A 375 14.49 -19.50 0.45
C LEU A 375 15.15 -19.77 1.80
N LEU A 376 14.63 -20.76 2.54
CA LEU A 376 15.30 -21.25 3.75
C LEU A 376 16.54 -22.05 3.34
N PRO A 377 17.66 -22.00 4.09
CA PRO A 377 18.85 -22.82 3.80
C PRO A 377 18.57 -24.31 3.72
N SER A 378 17.53 -24.81 4.40
CA SER A 378 17.05 -26.19 4.29
C SER A 378 16.40 -26.55 2.95
N ARG A 379 16.09 -25.55 2.10
CA ARG A 379 15.42 -25.69 0.78
C ARG A 379 16.40 -25.67 -0.39
N LEU A 380 17.66 -25.40 -0.13
CA LEU A 380 18.74 -25.51 -1.11
C LEU A 380 19.50 -26.76 -0.69
N SER A 381 19.28 -27.87 -1.39
CA SER A 381 20.16 -29.04 -1.23
C SER A 381 21.59 -28.57 -1.49
N ASP A 382 22.52 -28.90 -0.59
CA ASP A 382 23.95 -28.69 -0.81
C ASP A 382 24.32 -29.40 -2.11
N GLY A 383 24.50 -28.59 -3.18
CA GLY A 383 24.88 -29.06 -4.50
C GLY A 383 26.33 -29.51 -4.57
#